data_AF-A0A0P9KHQ6-F1
#
_entry.id   AF-A0A0P9KHQ6-F1
#
_cell.length_a   1.000
_cell.length_b   1.000
_cell.length_c   1.000
_cell.angle_alpha   90.00
_cell.angle_beta   90.00
_cell.angle_gamma   90.00
#
_symmetry.space_group_name_H-M   'P 1'
#
loop_
_entity.id
_entity.type
_entity.pdbx_description
1 polymer ?
#
loop_
_entity_poly.entity_id
_entity_poly.type
_entity_poly.pdbx_seq_one_letter_code
_entity_poly.pdbx_strand_id
1 'polypeptide(L)'
;MTSLPNIDHLTPEQLRALAAQLMQRVETLDHQVDTLGKTVETMGKTVETMGKKINRDQTVIEKLTFEIAQLKRLKFAKRSEQMNPEQASLLDDLINTDIAAIEAELQALQTVPAATEKK
;
A
#
# COMPACT_ATOMS: atom_id res chain seq x y z
N MET A 1 2.27 -39.50 -5.04
CA MET A 1 2.13 -40.96 -4.91
C MET A 1 1.05 -41.25 -3.88
N THR A 2 -0.22 -41.00 -4.21
CA THR A 2 -1.36 -41.49 -3.41
C THR A 2 -1.91 -42.69 -4.15
N SER A 3 -1.50 -43.89 -3.74
CA SER A 3 -2.11 -45.12 -4.21
C SER A 3 -3.61 -45.06 -3.91
N LEU A 4 -4.43 -45.20 -4.96
CA LEU A 4 -5.87 -45.36 -4.81
C LEU A 4 -6.11 -46.62 -3.95
N PRO A 5 -6.86 -46.54 -2.84
CA PRO A 5 -7.19 -47.73 -2.07
C PRO A 5 -7.93 -48.71 -2.97
N ASN A 6 -7.46 -49.96 -3.04
CA ASN A 6 -8.07 -50.99 -3.89
C ASN A 6 -9.48 -51.30 -3.35
N ILE A 7 -10.50 -50.80 -4.03
CA ILE A 7 -11.90 -50.75 -3.57
C ILE A 7 -12.54 -52.15 -3.59
N ASP A 8 -12.02 -53.04 -4.45
CA ASP A 8 -12.59 -54.37 -4.72
C ASP A 8 -12.44 -55.35 -3.55
N HIS A 9 -11.71 -54.99 -2.48
CA HIS A 9 -11.47 -55.83 -1.30
C HIS A 9 -12.04 -55.26 0.00
N LEU A 10 -12.80 -54.17 -0.04
CA LEU A 10 -13.37 -53.55 1.15
C LEU A 10 -14.70 -54.18 1.56
N THR A 11 -14.90 -54.40 2.86
CA THR A 11 -16.22 -54.79 3.38
C THR A 11 -17.19 -53.61 3.28
N PRO A 12 -18.52 -53.84 3.22
CA PRO A 12 -19.52 -52.76 3.16
C PRO A 12 -19.36 -51.71 4.28
N GLU A 13 -18.95 -52.16 5.46
CA GLU A 13 -18.71 -51.28 6.62
C GLU A 13 -17.49 -50.38 6.41
N GLN A 14 -16.40 -50.92 5.85
CA GLN A 14 -15.20 -50.15 5.52
C GLN A 14 -15.46 -49.12 4.41
N LEU A 15 -16.29 -49.48 3.41
CA LEU A 15 -16.71 -48.55 2.37
C LEU A 15 -17.55 -47.40 2.95
N ARG A 16 -18.46 -47.70 3.88
CA ARG A 16 -19.27 -46.70 4.58
C ARG A 16 -18.41 -45.77 5.43
N ALA A 17 -17.42 -46.31 6.15
CA ALA A 17 -16.47 -45.52 6.94
C ALA A 17 -15.61 -44.60 6.07
N LEU A 18 -15.11 -45.10 4.93
CA LEU A 18 -14.35 -44.29 3.97
C LEU A 18 -15.21 -43.18 3.36
N ALA A 19 -16.46 -43.47 2.98
CA ALA A 19 -17.38 -42.46 2.47
C ALA A 19 -17.66 -41.37 3.52
N ALA A 20 -17.86 -41.75 4.79
CA ALA A 20 -18.04 -40.80 5.90
C ALA A 20 -16.80 -39.90 6.08
N GLN A 21 -15.60 -40.48 6.02
CA GLN A 21 -14.35 -39.72 6.13
C GLN A 21 -14.16 -38.74 4.94
N LEU A 22 -14.49 -39.18 3.72
CA LEU A 22 -14.42 -38.32 2.54
C LEU A 22 -15.42 -37.16 2.62
N MET A 23 -16.66 -37.41 3.06
CA MET A 23 -17.66 -36.36 3.26
C MET A 23 -17.19 -35.33 4.28
N GLN A 24 -16.68 -35.77 5.43
CA GLN A 24 -16.14 -34.85 6.44
C GLN A 24 -14.95 -34.02 5.90
N ARG A 25 -14.10 -34.63 5.07
CA ARG A 25 -12.97 -33.93 4.45
C ARG A 25 -13.43 -32.91 3.41
N VAL A 26 -14.47 -33.22 2.64
CA VAL A 26 -15.09 -32.27 1.70
C VAL A 26 -15.69 -31.09 2.46
N GLU A 27 -16.47 -31.33 3.52
CA GLU A 27 -17.02 -30.26 4.37
C GLU A 27 -15.92 -29.36 4.97
N THR A 28 -14.83 -29.97 5.42
CA THR A 28 -13.67 -29.21 5.94
C THR A 28 -13.02 -28.34 4.86
N LEU A 29 -12.86 -28.88 3.65
CA LEU A 29 -12.30 -28.14 2.52
C LEU A 29 -13.23 -27.01 2.08
N ASP A 30 -14.55 -27.24 2.06
CA ASP A 30 -15.54 -26.21 1.73
C ASP A 30 -15.48 -25.04 2.71
N HIS A 31 -15.36 -25.31 4.02
CA HIS A 31 -15.16 -24.28 5.03
C HIS A 31 -13.83 -23.52 4.86
N GLN A 32 -12.75 -24.22 4.47
CA GLN A 32 -11.47 -23.56 4.18
C GLN A 32 -11.56 -22.66 2.96
N VAL A 33 -12.25 -23.09 1.90
CA VAL A 33 -12.46 -22.30 0.68
C VAL A 33 -13.28 -21.04 1.00
N ASP A 34 -14.35 -21.16 1.79
CA ASP A 34 -15.16 -20.00 2.22
C ASP A 34 -14.33 -19.00 3.04
N THR A 35 -13.52 -19.50 3.98
CA THR A 35 -12.64 -18.66 4.80
C THR A 35 -11.58 -17.95 3.97
N LEU A 36 -10.99 -18.66 3.00
CA LEU A 36 -10.02 -18.08 2.07
C LEU A 36 -10.69 -17.03 1.18
N GLY A 37 -11.90 -17.29 0.69
CA GLY A 37 -12.69 -16.34 -0.10
C GLY A 37 -12.90 -15.01 0.64
N LYS A 38 -13.31 -15.08 1.90
CA LYS A 38 -13.48 -13.88 2.77
C LYS A 38 -12.17 -13.13 3.00
N THR A 39 -11.07 -13.86 3.17
CA THR A 39 -9.73 -13.27 3.35
C THR A 39 -9.31 -12.53 2.09
N VAL A 40 -9.47 -13.15 0.92
CA VAL A 40 -9.13 -12.56 -0.38
C VAL A 40 -9.99 -11.31 -0.65
N GLU A 41 -11.28 -11.35 -0.34
CA GLU A 41 -12.16 -10.18 -0.48
C GLU A 41 -11.68 -9.01 0.40
N THR A 42 -11.32 -9.30 1.64
CA THR A 42 -10.81 -8.29 2.58
C THR A 42 -9.51 -7.68 2.09
N MET A 43 -8.56 -8.51 1.65
CA MET A 43 -7.31 -8.04 1.05
C MET A 43 -7.56 -7.19 -0.20
N GLY A 44 -8.52 -7.56 -1.05
CA GLY A 44 -8.90 -6.78 -2.22
C GLY A 44 -9.35 -5.36 -1.85
N LYS A 45 -10.18 -5.21 -0.81
CA LYS A 45 -10.63 -3.89 -0.31
C LYS A 45 -9.46 -3.05 0.25
N THR A 46 -8.53 -3.69 0.96
CA THR A 46 -7.33 -3.01 1.48
C THR A 46 -6.44 -2.51 0.34
N VAL A 47 -6.18 -3.35 -0.66
CA VAL A 47 -5.38 -2.98 -1.84
C VAL A 47 -6.03 -1.82 -2.60
N GLU A 48 -7.34 -1.84 -2.81
CA GLU A 48 -8.06 -0.74 -3.47
C GLU A 48 -7.92 0.58 -2.68
N THR A 49 -8.05 0.52 -1.35
CA THR A 49 -7.91 1.67 -0.47
C THR A 49 -6.49 2.25 -0.52
N MET A 50 -5.48 1.38 -0.45
CA MET A 50 -4.07 1.79 -0.57
C MET A 50 -3.78 2.38 -1.95
N GLY A 51 -4.29 1.79 -3.04
CA GLY A 51 -4.14 2.34 -4.39
C GLY A 51 -4.72 3.74 -4.52
N LYS A 52 -5.91 4.00 -3.94
CA LYS A 52 -6.50 5.35 -3.87
C LYS A 52 -5.67 6.33 -3.06
N LYS A 53 -4.97 5.87 -2.03
CA LYS A 53 -4.07 6.71 -1.23
C LYS A 53 -2.81 7.07 -2.01
N ILE A 54 -2.15 6.07 -2.61
CA ILE A 54 -0.96 6.24 -3.44
C ILE A 54 -1.21 7.26 -4.55
N ASN A 55 -2.35 7.15 -5.26
CA ASN A 55 -2.69 8.11 -6.32
C ASN A 55 -2.83 9.55 -5.80
N ARG A 56 -3.45 9.74 -4.63
CA ARG A 56 -3.57 11.07 -4.02
C ARG A 56 -2.22 11.62 -3.61
N ASP A 57 -1.43 10.81 -2.91
CA ASP A 57 -0.12 11.21 -2.42
C ASP A 57 0.81 11.55 -3.61
N GLN A 58 0.74 10.79 -4.71
CA GLN A 58 1.46 11.07 -5.96
C GLN A 58 1.05 12.43 -6.56
N THR A 59 -0.24 12.75 -6.63
CA THR A 59 -0.71 14.06 -7.11
C THR A 59 -0.20 15.21 -6.23
N VAL A 60 -0.17 15.02 -4.90
CA VAL A 60 0.36 16.02 -3.96
C VAL A 60 1.86 16.21 -4.15
N ILE A 61 2.63 15.12 -4.31
CA ILE A 61 4.06 15.16 -4.59
C ILE A 61 4.34 15.96 -5.87
N GLU A 62 3.58 15.72 -6.94
CA GLU A 62 3.73 16.45 -8.20
C GLU A 62 3.46 17.95 -8.03
N LYS A 63 2.40 18.31 -7.30
CA LYS A 63 2.06 19.71 -6.99
C LYS A 63 3.18 20.39 -6.21
N LEU A 64 3.65 19.78 -5.12
CA LEU A 64 4.71 20.33 -4.27
C LEU A 64 6.04 20.45 -5.03
N THR A 65 6.35 19.48 -5.89
CA THR A 65 7.54 19.52 -6.75
C THR A 65 7.47 20.71 -7.72
N PHE A 66 6.31 20.95 -8.32
CA PHE A 66 6.10 22.11 -9.19
C PHE A 66 6.22 23.43 -8.42
N GLU A 67 5.66 23.52 -7.21
CA GLU A 67 5.78 24.71 -6.35
C GLU A 67 7.24 25.01 -5.97
N ILE A 68 8.02 24.00 -5.58
CA ILE A 68 9.47 24.16 -5.33
C ILE A 68 10.18 24.70 -6.57
N ALA A 69 9.88 24.16 -7.76
CA ALA A 69 10.50 24.62 -9.00
C ALA A 69 10.15 26.09 -9.30
N GLN A 70 8.90 26.50 -9.06
CA GLN A 70 8.48 27.90 -9.22
C GLN A 70 9.17 28.82 -8.21
N LEU A 71 9.24 28.45 -6.94
CA LEU A 71 9.92 29.23 -5.90
C LEU A 71 11.41 29.38 -6.21
N LYS A 72 12.08 28.30 -6.63
CA LYS A 72 13.48 28.34 -7.08
C LYS A 72 13.65 29.30 -8.27
N ARG A 73 12.78 29.20 -9.29
CA ARG A 73 12.81 30.12 -10.44
C ARG A 73 12.65 31.58 -10.00
N LEU A 74 11.70 31.89 -9.11
CA LEU A 74 11.48 33.24 -8.60
C LEU A 74 12.67 33.75 -7.78
N LYS A 75 13.26 32.92 -6.92
CA LYS A 75 14.46 33.21 -6.13
C LYS A 75 15.62 33.65 -7.04
N PHE A 76 15.90 32.86 -8.07
CA PHE A 76 17.02 33.15 -8.99
C PHE A 76 16.70 34.27 -9.99
N ALA A 77 15.44 34.41 -10.43
CA ALA A 77 15.02 35.51 -11.30
C ALA A 77 15.07 36.87 -10.59
N LYS A 78 14.58 36.97 -9.34
CA LYS A 78 14.65 38.22 -8.56
C LYS A 78 16.08 38.63 -8.22
N ARG A 79 16.99 37.67 -8.03
CA ARG A 79 18.42 37.94 -7.86
C ARG A 79 19.07 38.55 -9.11
N SER A 80 18.47 38.35 -10.29
CA SER A 80 18.93 38.92 -11.56
C SER A 80 18.56 40.40 -11.75
N GLU A 81 17.63 40.98 -10.98
CA GLU A 81 17.00 42.28 -11.31
C GLU A 81 17.15 43.40 -10.25
N GLN A 82 18.04 43.27 -9.26
CA GLN A 82 18.29 44.24 -8.16
C GLN A 82 17.37 44.07 -6.94
N MET A 83 17.90 43.41 -5.91
CA MET A 83 17.36 43.45 -4.55
C MET A 83 18.50 43.83 -3.61
N ASN A 84 18.25 44.71 -2.63
CA ASN A 84 19.22 45.05 -1.58
C ASN A 84 19.75 43.74 -0.95
N PRO A 85 21.07 43.60 -0.69
CA PRO A 85 21.67 42.40 -0.07
C PRO A 85 20.93 41.85 1.17
N GLU A 86 20.41 42.69 2.06
CA GLU A 86 19.66 42.28 3.25
C GLU A 86 18.29 41.72 2.90
N GLN A 87 17.59 42.35 1.96
CA GLN A 87 16.30 41.85 1.46
C GLN A 87 16.49 40.55 0.67
N ALA A 88 17.60 40.43 -0.07
CA ALA A 88 18.00 39.19 -0.75
C ALA A 88 18.26 38.07 0.26
N SER A 89 18.99 38.36 1.35
CA SER A 89 19.26 37.38 2.41
C SER A 89 17.99 36.91 3.10
N LEU A 90 17.11 37.83 3.51
CA LEU A 90 15.84 37.49 4.17
C LEU A 90 14.92 36.66 3.29
N LEU A 91 14.88 36.96 1.99
CA LEU A 91 14.11 36.20 1.01
C LEU A 91 14.75 34.82 0.73
N ASP A 92 16.07 34.72 0.82
CA ASP A 92 16.80 33.45 0.72
C ASP A 92 16.45 32.53 1.90
N ASP A 93 16.50 33.07 3.11
CA ASP A 93 16.21 32.34 4.35
C ASP A 93 14.75 31.88 4.41
N LEU A 94 13.81 32.75 4.02
CA LEU A 94 12.39 32.40 3.94
C LEU A 94 12.13 31.28 2.93
N ILE A 95 12.69 31.39 1.72
CA ILE A 95 12.52 30.36 0.69
C ILE A 95 13.20 29.05 1.08
N ASN A 96 14.38 29.10 1.71
CA ASN A 96 15.05 27.88 2.19
C ASN A 96 14.23 27.21 3.30
N THR A 97 13.60 27.99 4.18
CA THR A 97 12.70 27.48 5.22
C THR A 97 11.47 26.80 4.61
N ASP A 98 10.82 27.45 3.65
CA ASP A 98 9.64 26.90 2.97
C ASP A 98 10.00 25.64 2.16
N ILE A 99 11.13 25.64 1.46
CA ILE A 99 11.63 24.45 0.74
C ILE A 99 11.87 23.31 1.74
N ALA A 100 12.54 23.56 2.86
CA ALA A 100 12.80 22.53 3.86
C ALA A 100 11.50 21.97 4.48
N ALA A 101 10.49 22.82 4.71
CA ALA A 101 9.19 22.39 5.20
C ALA A 101 8.46 21.50 4.18
N ILE A 102 8.48 21.89 2.89
CA ILE A 102 7.89 21.08 1.81
C ILE A 102 8.66 19.77 1.63
N GLU A 103 9.99 19.78 1.68
CA GLU A 103 10.81 18.57 1.60
C GLU A 103 10.53 17.60 2.76
N ALA A 104 10.31 18.12 3.96
CA ALA A 104 9.90 17.32 5.11
C ALA A 104 8.49 16.70 4.93
N GLU A 105 7.53 17.45 4.38
CA GLU A 105 6.20 16.93 4.04
C GLU A 105 6.28 15.86 2.95
N LEU A 106 7.11 16.08 1.93
CA LEU A 106 7.37 15.12 0.85
C LEU A 106 7.99 13.82 1.41
N GLN A 107 8.95 13.93 2.33
CA GLN A 107 9.58 12.79 2.99
C GLN A 107 8.58 12.04 3.90
N ALA A 108 7.70 12.74 4.61
CA ALA A 108 6.64 12.12 5.41
C ALA A 108 5.64 11.34 4.54
N LEU A 109 5.31 11.84 3.34
CA LEU A 109 4.44 11.14 2.39
C LEU A 109 5.14 9.94 1.71
N GLN A 110 6.45 10.03 1.47
CA GLN A 110 7.26 8.94 0.91
C GLN A 110 7.57 7.81 1.91
N THR A 111 7.62 8.10 3.21
CA THR A 111 7.94 7.12 4.27
C THR A 111 6.73 6.36 4.80
N VAL A 112 5.55 6.48 4.17
CA VAL A 112 4.41 5.58 4.45
C VAL A 112 4.51 4.31 3.60
N PRO A 113 5.37 3.35 3.99
CA PRO A 113 4.97 1.96 3.96
C PRO A 113 5.02 1.32 5.36
N ALA A 114 3.93 0.63 5.72
CA ALA A 114 3.83 -0.38 6.78
C ALA A 114 3.96 0.07 8.25
N ALA A 115 2.97 0.80 8.79
CA ALA A 115 2.80 0.87 10.25
C ALA A 115 1.37 1.20 10.72
N THR A 116 0.34 0.47 10.29
CA THR A 116 -0.93 0.42 11.04
C THR A 116 -1.69 -0.88 10.75
N GLU A 117 -1.21 -1.99 11.31
CA GLU A 117 -2.06 -3.13 11.73
C GLU A 117 -1.53 -3.66 13.08
N LYS A 118 -1.90 -2.96 14.14
CA LYS A 118 -2.00 -3.52 15.51
C LYS A 118 -3.07 -2.73 16.25
N LYS A 119 -4.30 -3.23 16.25
CA LYS A 119 -5.07 -3.53 17.47
C LYS A 119 -6.32 -4.31 17.13
#